data_AF-A0AAU7F8B8-F1
#
_entry.id   AF-A0AAU7F8B8-F1
#
_cell.length_a   1.000
_cell.length_b   1.000
_cell.length_c   1.000
_cell.angle_alpha   90.00
_cell.angle_beta   90.00
_cell.angle_gamma   90.00
#
_symmetry.space_group_name_H-M   'P 1'
#
loop_
_entity.id
_entity.type
_entity.pdbx_description
1 polymer ?
#
loop_
_entity_poly.entity_id
_entity_poly.type
_entity_poly.pdbx_seq_one_letter_code
_entity_poly.pdbx_strand_id
1 'polypeptide(L)'
;MSNLTSSPAWQALVEHFKEVEPLHMRDLFQNDPHRFEKFSLETGGLFFDYSKNRITEKTMQLLLELARQSGVAERIEKMFSGEKINITENRAVLHTALRNLDHNPIVVDGEDVMPKVNAVKEQIGEFSDKVRSGEWQGYTGKPITDIVNIGIGGSDLGPLMVCQSLKEYGHARLSMHFVSTVDGDQIVSTLKKLNPETTLFIIASKTFTTQETITNARTARAWFLKTAGDEKHIAKHFVAVSTNSKAVAEFGIDTKNMFEFWDWVGGRYSLWSAIGLPIAIYLGKHNYQDLLHGAYTMDQHFRGKPLEQNVPVIMAMLGIWYGNFFGANTHLVSPYNQCMSRFPAYLQQLDMESNGKTVDLQGNRVDYATGPVVWGDAGINGQHAYYQMLHQGTQIVPIDFIATIEHPDIPEPHSTILMANFFAQTEAFMRGKNEAEVRAELEKSGITGQAQDDLVPHKIFKGNRPTNTIIMQRLTPRRLGALIALYEHKIFVQGTVWNINSYDQWGVELGKQLAKLIEADLTTPGLTTSHDASTNGLINYFKRNTPR
;
A
#
# COMPACT_ATOMS: atom_id res chain seq x y z
N MET A 1 8.31 -31.56 -3.21
CA MET A 1 7.32 -30.68 -2.57
C MET A 1 8.07 -29.78 -1.62
N SER A 2 7.66 -28.53 -1.46
CA SER A 2 8.26 -27.62 -0.48
C SER A 2 8.04 -28.12 0.95
N ASN A 3 8.91 -27.69 1.87
CA ASN A 3 8.76 -28.02 3.29
C ASN A 3 7.40 -27.53 3.84
N LEU A 4 6.93 -26.37 3.38
CA LEU A 4 5.64 -25.79 3.77
C LEU A 4 4.46 -26.70 3.41
N THR A 5 4.34 -27.11 2.15
CA THR A 5 3.20 -27.93 1.70
C THR A 5 3.23 -29.33 2.29
N SER A 6 4.40 -29.83 2.66
CA SER A 6 4.55 -31.10 3.38
C SER A 6 4.33 -31.02 4.89
N SER A 7 4.17 -29.82 5.46
CA SER A 7 4.03 -29.65 6.92
C SER A 7 2.72 -30.27 7.45
N PRO A 8 2.71 -30.79 8.70
CA PRO A 8 1.51 -31.36 9.30
C PRO A 8 0.33 -30.37 9.35
N ALA A 9 0.58 -29.10 9.70
CA ALA A 9 -0.48 -28.09 9.72
C ALA A 9 -1.07 -27.81 8.33
N TRP A 10 -0.24 -27.78 7.29
CA TRP A 10 -0.72 -27.60 5.92
C TRP A 10 -1.59 -28.78 5.47
N GLN A 11 -1.14 -30.02 5.71
CA GLN A 11 -1.91 -31.22 5.37
C GLN A 11 -3.24 -31.28 6.13
N ALA A 12 -3.26 -30.88 7.40
CA ALA A 12 -4.50 -30.76 8.18
C ALA A 12 -5.47 -29.73 7.57
N LEU A 13 -4.96 -28.60 7.06
CA LEU A 13 -5.77 -27.61 6.33
C LEU A 13 -6.28 -28.13 4.98
N VAL A 14 -5.50 -28.93 4.26
CA VAL A 14 -5.95 -29.57 3.00
C VAL A 14 -7.14 -30.50 3.27
N GLU A 15 -7.08 -31.33 4.31
CA GLU A 15 -8.20 -32.19 4.68
C GLU A 15 -9.40 -31.37 5.20
N HIS A 16 -9.16 -30.37 6.05
CA HIS A 16 -10.20 -29.49 6.56
C HIS A 16 -10.88 -28.66 5.46
N PHE A 17 -10.17 -28.29 4.40
CA PHE A 17 -10.74 -27.60 3.26
C PHE A 17 -11.85 -28.40 2.58
N LYS A 18 -11.72 -29.73 2.48
CA LYS A 18 -12.77 -30.60 1.92
C LYS A 18 -14.07 -30.53 2.75
N GLU A 19 -13.96 -30.26 4.05
CA GLU A 19 -15.11 -30.07 4.94
C GLU A 19 -15.73 -28.67 4.80
N VAL A 20 -14.92 -27.63 4.52
CA VAL A 20 -15.36 -26.22 4.50
C VAL A 20 -15.80 -25.75 3.10
N GLU A 21 -15.22 -26.29 2.02
CA GLU A 21 -15.56 -25.96 0.64
C GLU A 21 -17.05 -26.15 0.27
N PRO A 22 -17.82 -27.10 0.84
CA PRO A 22 -19.26 -27.15 0.59
C PRO A 22 -20.07 -26.20 1.48
N LEU A 23 -19.50 -25.63 2.55
CA LEU A 23 -20.25 -24.82 3.51
C LEU A 23 -20.66 -23.47 2.93
N HIS A 24 -21.89 -23.05 3.29
CA HIS A 24 -22.44 -21.77 2.93
C HIS A 24 -22.51 -20.82 4.13
N MET A 25 -22.08 -19.57 3.96
CA MET A 25 -22.06 -18.60 5.07
C MET A 25 -23.45 -18.33 5.67
N ARG A 26 -24.54 -18.36 4.88
CA ARG A 26 -25.92 -18.32 5.41
C ARG A 26 -26.12 -19.31 6.57
N ASP A 27 -25.71 -20.57 6.38
CA ASP A 27 -25.87 -21.61 7.38
C ASP A 27 -24.93 -21.39 8.56
N LEU A 28 -23.70 -20.91 8.32
CA LEU A 28 -22.73 -20.58 9.38
C LEU A 28 -23.26 -19.49 10.32
N PHE A 29 -23.92 -18.46 9.81
CA PHE A 29 -24.54 -17.42 10.63
C PHE A 29 -25.85 -17.89 11.28
N GLN A 30 -26.66 -18.68 10.58
CA GLN A 30 -27.91 -19.21 11.14
C GLN A 30 -27.65 -20.17 12.32
N ASN A 31 -26.59 -20.97 12.24
CA ASN A 31 -26.27 -21.99 13.24
C ASN A 31 -25.45 -21.45 14.42
N ASP A 32 -24.88 -20.25 14.32
CA ASP A 32 -24.12 -19.61 15.40
C ASP A 32 -24.52 -18.13 15.56
N PRO A 33 -25.51 -17.84 16.42
CA PRO A 33 -25.96 -16.47 16.69
C PRO A 33 -24.87 -15.55 17.26
N HIS A 34 -23.78 -16.11 17.80
CA HIS A 34 -22.64 -15.37 18.37
C HIS A 34 -21.44 -15.29 17.42
N ARG A 35 -21.64 -15.62 16.14
CA ARG A 35 -20.56 -15.65 15.14
C ARG A 35 -19.87 -14.29 15.00
N PHE A 36 -20.63 -13.20 15.03
CA PHE A 36 -20.07 -11.85 14.90
C PHE A 36 -19.10 -11.54 16.03
N GLU A 37 -19.49 -11.82 17.28
CA GLU A 37 -18.67 -11.57 18.47
C GLU A 37 -17.41 -12.44 18.49
N LYS A 38 -17.51 -13.69 18.03
CA LYS A 38 -16.36 -14.60 17.95
C LYS A 38 -15.34 -14.21 16.87
N PHE A 39 -15.82 -13.66 15.76
CA PHE A 39 -15.01 -13.34 14.59
C PHE A 39 -14.95 -11.83 14.31
N SER A 40 -14.84 -11.04 15.39
CA SER A 40 -14.51 -9.63 15.31
C SER A 40 -13.54 -9.22 16.42
N LEU A 41 -12.74 -8.19 16.16
CA LEU A 41 -11.75 -7.65 17.08
C LEU A 41 -11.64 -6.13 16.89
N GLU A 42 -11.20 -5.42 17.91
CA GLU A 42 -10.90 -3.99 17.83
C GLU A 42 -9.49 -3.69 18.34
N THR A 43 -8.74 -2.89 17.59
CA THR A 43 -7.40 -2.43 17.98
C THR A 43 -7.01 -1.16 17.23
N GLY A 44 -6.24 -0.26 17.86
CA GLY A 44 -5.76 0.96 17.20
C GLY A 44 -6.86 1.89 16.68
N GLY A 45 -8.09 1.79 17.19
CA GLY A 45 -9.26 2.51 16.68
C GLY A 45 -9.80 1.97 15.35
N LEU A 46 -9.47 0.72 15.03
CA LEU A 46 -9.97 -0.05 13.89
C LEU A 46 -10.79 -1.23 14.42
N PHE A 47 -12.07 -1.26 14.07
CA PHE A 47 -12.92 -2.41 14.25
C PHE A 47 -12.78 -3.33 13.05
N PHE A 48 -12.45 -4.60 13.27
CA PHE A 48 -12.23 -5.62 12.25
C PHE A 48 -13.22 -6.77 12.42
N ASP A 49 -14.21 -6.84 11.54
CA ASP A 49 -15.14 -7.96 11.39
C ASP A 49 -14.67 -8.88 10.26
N TYR A 50 -14.36 -10.12 10.61
CA TYR A 50 -13.99 -11.19 9.68
C TYR A 50 -14.98 -12.37 9.74
N SER A 51 -16.16 -12.16 10.30
CA SER A 51 -17.21 -13.18 10.42
C SER A 51 -17.80 -13.62 9.08
N LYS A 52 -17.81 -12.72 8.09
CA LYS A 52 -18.24 -12.98 6.70
C LYS A 52 -17.14 -13.63 5.84
N ASN A 53 -16.42 -14.56 6.46
CA ASN A 53 -15.51 -15.48 5.80
C ASN A 53 -16.01 -16.91 5.95
N ARG A 54 -15.66 -17.75 4.97
CA ARG A 54 -15.93 -19.19 4.94
C ARG A 54 -14.97 -19.94 5.87
N ILE A 55 -15.20 -19.77 7.17
CA ILE A 55 -14.35 -20.27 8.26
C ILE A 55 -15.21 -20.79 9.42
N THR A 56 -14.67 -21.75 10.16
CA THR A 56 -15.17 -22.21 11.47
C THR A 56 -14.12 -21.96 12.55
N GLU A 57 -14.44 -22.19 13.81
CA GLU A 57 -13.45 -22.15 14.91
C GLU A 57 -12.30 -23.15 14.65
N LYS A 58 -12.61 -24.36 14.16
CA LYS A 58 -11.61 -25.34 13.72
C LYS A 58 -10.73 -24.80 12.58
N THR A 59 -11.30 -24.07 11.61
CA THR A 59 -10.50 -23.42 10.55
C THR A 59 -9.49 -22.46 11.16
N MET A 60 -9.92 -21.59 12.07
CA MET A 60 -9.02 -20.61 12.69
C MET A 60 -7.95 -21.28 13.54
N GLN A 61 -8.29 -22.32 14.30
CA GLN A 61 -7.31 -23.10 15.07
C GLN A 61 -6.22 -23.69 14.18
N LEU A 62 -6.59 -24.32 13.06
CA LEU A 62 -5.64 -24.92 12.12
C LEU A 62 -4.78 -23.89 11.39
N LEU A 63 -5.38 -22.75 11.00
CA LEU A 63 -4.65 -21.64 10.40
C LEU A 63 -3.60 -21.06 11.37
N LEU A 64 -3.97 -20.88 12.63
CA LEU A 64 -3.04 -20.38 13.64
C LEU A 64 -1.97 -21.41 13.98
N GLU A 65 -2.28 -22.70 13.90
CA GLU A 65 -1.27 -23.76 14.03
C GLU A 65 -0.26 -23.74 12.88
N LEU A 66 -0.70 -23.49 11.64
CA LEU A 66 0.21 -23.25 10.53
C LEU A 66 1.11 -22.03 10.80
N ALA A 67 0.55 -20.92 11.30
CA ALA A 67 1.35 -19.74 11.65
C ALA A 67 2.42 -20.04 12.72
N ARG A 68 2.10 -20.86 13.74
CA ARG A 68 3.07 -21.32 14.74
C ARG A 68 4.15 -22.20 14.12
N GLN A 69 3.78 -23.20 13.32
CA GLN A 69 4.75 -24.09 12.66
C GLN A 69 5.66 -23.36 11.65
N SER A 70 5.17 -22.27 11.05
CA SER A 70 5.95 -21.40 10.18
C SER A 70 6.90 -20.44 10.93
N GLY A 71 6.90 -20.44 12.26
CA GLY A 71 7.80 -19.61 13.08
C GLY A 71 7.45 -18.12 13.05
N VAL A 72 6.15 -17.78 12.94
CA VAL A 72 5.70 -16.38 12.87
C VAL A 72 6.12 -15.60 14.11
N ALA A 73 5.89 -16.14 15.31
CA ALA A 73 6.20 -15.45 16.57
C ALA A 73 7.70 -15.13 16.71
N GLU A 74 8.56 -16.09 16.38
CA GLU A 74 10.00 -15.92 16.40
C GLU A 74 10.44 -14.86 15.39
N ARG A 75 9.90 -14.91 14.16
CA ARG A 75 10.28 -13.96 13.12
C ARG A 75 9.82 -12.53 13.42
N ILE A 76 8.70 -12.35 14.15
CA ILE A 76 8.28 -11.04 14.66
C ILE A 76 9.40 -10.47 15.52
N GLU A 77 9.86 -11.21 16.52
CA GLU A 77 10.92 -10.74 17.41
C GLU A 77 12.21 -10.43 16.66
N LYS A 78 12.59 -11.25 15.66
CA LYS A 78 13.75 -10.96 14.78
C LYS A 78 13.63 -9.64 14.04
N MET A 79 12.44 -9.30 13.53
CA MET A 79 12.20 -8.01 12.88
C MET A 79 12.39 -6.86 13.88
N PHE A 80 11.72 -6.94 15.03
CA PHE A 80 11.72 -5.88 16.04
C PHE A 80 13.07 -5.71 16.76
N SER A 81 13.89 -6.76 16.83
CA SER A 81 15.24 -6.72 17.43
C SER A 81 16.32 -6.20 16.48
N GLY A 82 16.01 -6.02 15.19
CA GLY A 82 16.98 -5.57 14.19
C GLY A 82 17.83 -6.67 13.58
N GLU A 83 17.44 -7.94 13.71
CA GLU A 83 18.11 -9.02 12.99
C GLU A 83 17.98 -8.86 11.47
N LYS A 84 18.97 -9.38 10.74
CA LYS A 84 19.08 -9.26 9.29
C LYS A 84 18.16 -10.25 8.55
N ILE A 85 16.84 -10.06 8.71
CA ILE A 85 15.82 -10.95 8.13
C ILE A 85 15.63 -10.78 6.61
N ASN A 86 16.15 -9.68 6.04
CA ASN A 86 16.32 -9.52 4.60
C ASN A 86 17.66 -10.18 4.21
N ILE A 87 17.61 -11.50 4.01
CA ILE A 87 18.81 -12.33 3.88
C ILE A 87 19.56 -12.13 2.55
N THR A 88 18.84 -11.79 1.48
CA THR A 88 19.44 -11.70 0.13
C THR A 88 20.24 -10.42 -0.04
N GLU A 89 19.92 -9.37 0.74
CA GLU A 89 20.68 -8.12 0.80
C GLU A 89 21.50 -7.99 2.08
N ASN A 90 21.42 -8.96 3.01
CA ASN A 90 22.06 -8.94 4.33
C ASN A 90 21.73 -7.66 5.13
N ARG A 91 20.44 -7.35 5.25
CA ARG A 91 19.94 -6.12 5.92
C ARG A 91 18.93 -6.42 7.01
N ALA A 92 18.93 -5.56 8.03
CA ALA A 92 17.82 -5.46 8.98
C ALA A 92 16.57 -4.92 8.28
N VAL A 93 15.41 -5.07 8.92
CA VAL A 93 14.13 -4.54 8.43
C VAL A 93 13.44 -3.84 9.59
N LEU A 94 13.50 -2.51 9.60
CA LEU A 94 13.22 -1.72 10.81
C LEU A 94 12.34 -0.50 10.55
N HIS A 95 11.36 -0.60 9.65
CA HIS A 95 10.36 0.47 9.48
C HIS A 95 9.58 0.74 10.79
N THR A 96 9.50 -0.24 11.69
CA THR A 96 8.97 -0.08 13.06
C THR A 96 9.83 0.85 13.93
N ALA A 97 11.18 0.86 13.78
CA ALA A 97 12.06 1.79 14.50
C ALA A 97 11.76 3.26 14.15
N LEU A 98 11.35 3.54 12.91
CA LEU A 98 10.98 4.88 12.44
C LEU A 98 9.75 5.44 13.14
N ARG A 99 8.95 4.61 13.80
CA ARG A 99 7.75 5.01 14.54
C ARG A 99 7.78 4.51 15.97
N ASN A 100 8.90 3.95 16.41
CA ASN A 100 9.09 3.54 17.78
C ASN A 100 9.02 4.77 18.71
N LEU A 101 8.17 4.67 19.72
CA LEU A 101 8.03 5.64 20.80
C LEU A 101 8.64 5.15 22.11
N ASP A 102 9.03 3.89 22.16
CA ASP A 102 9.83 3.39 23.28
C ASP A 102 11.20 4.06 23.25
N HIS A 103 11.70 4.45 24.42
CA HIS A 103 13.06 4.95 24.58
C HIS A 103 14.10 3.82 24.67
N ASN A 104 13.71 2.59 24.32
CA ASN A 104 14.58 1.44 24.33
C ASN A 104 15.50 1.43 23.09
N PRO A 105 16.78 1.06 23.25
CA PRO A 105 17.69 0.92 22.12
C PRO A 105 17.23 -0.14 21.13
N ILE A 106 17.43 0.13 19.83
CA ILE A 106 17.29 -0.86 18.75
C ILE A 106 18.65 -0.97 18.07
N VAL A 107 19.31 -2.12 18.26
CA VAL A 107 20.71 -2.28 17.88
C VAL A 107 20.83 -2.95 16.52
N VAL A 108 21.55 -2.32 15.59
CA VAL A 108 21.94 -2.89 14.30
C VAL A 108 23.46 -2.80 14.20
N ASP A 109 24.12 -3.93 13.94
CA ASP A 109 25.58 -4.01 13.80
C ASP A 109 26.34 -3.38 15.00
N GLY A 110 25.78 -3.49 16.21
CA GLY A 110 26.37 -2.95 17.45
C GLY A 110 26.05 -1.49 17.76
N GLU A 111 25.33 -0.78 16.90
CA GLU A 111 24.91 0.61 17.11
C GLU A 111 23.41 0.73 17.38
N ASP A 112 23.02 1.52 18.38
CA ASP A 112 21.63 1.94 18.55
C ASP A 112 21.23 2.93 17.46
N VAL A 113 20.18 2.60 16.69
CA VAL A 113 19.71 3.43 15.57
C VAL A 113 18.79 4.58 16.03
N MET A 114 18.19 4.48 17.23
CA MET A 114 17.16 5.41 17.69
C MET A 114 17.62 6.88 17.80
N PRO A 115 18.86 7.20 18.24
CA PRO A 115 19.33 8.58 18.26
C PRO A 115 19.34 9.22 16.87
N LYS A 116 19.80 8.49 15.84
CA LYS A 116 19.83 8.98 14.45
C LYS A 116 18.40 9.13 13.89
N VAL A 117 17.50 8.18 14.20
CA VAL A 117 16.07 8.26 13.85
C VAL A 117 15.43 9.52 14.44
N ASN A 118 15.64 9.78 15.73
CA ASN A 118 15.04 10.91 16.42
C ASN A 118 15.60 12.26 15.94
N ALA A 119 16.90 12.33 15.63
CA ALA A 119 17.52 13.54 15.08
C ALA A 119 16.90 13.92 13.72
N VAL A 120 16.71 12.96 12.82
CA VAL A 120 16.05 13.22 11.51
C VAL A 120 14.58 13.60 11.70
N LYS A 121 13.85 12.96 12.61
CA LYS A 121 12.46 13.35 12.93
C LYS A 121 12.36 14.79 13.41
N GLU A 122 13.29 15.22 14.27
CA GLU A 122 13.32 16.61 14.74
C GLU A 122 13.64 17.57 13.60
N GLN A 123 14.63 17.25 12.76
CA GLN A 123 14.96 18.02 11.56
C GLN A 123 13.75 18.18 10.61
N ILE A 124 12.99 17.10 10.38
CA ILE A 124 11.73 17.14 9.60
C ILE A 124 10.73 18.08 10.27
N GLY A 125 10.55 17.97 11.59
CA GLY A 125 9.65 18.82 12.37
C GLY A 125 10.01 20.29 12.22
N GLU A 126 11.25 20.66 12.55
CA GLU A 126 11.75 22.04 12.47
C GLU A 126 11.62 22.61 11.05
N PHE A 127 11.98 21.84 10.03
CA PHE A 127 11.85 22.29 8.64
C PHE A 127 10.39 22.48 8.24
N SER A 128 9.51 21.54 8.64
CA SER A 128 8.08 21.64 8.37
C SER A 128 7.48 22.90 9.00
N ASP A 129 7.85 23.23 10.23
CA ASP A 129 7.36 24.42 10.93
C ASP A 129 7.85 25.72 10.28
N LYS A 130 9.09 25.78 9.81
CA LYS A 130 9.63 26.92 9.04
C LYS A 130 8.87 27.14 7.73
N VAL A 131 8.58 26.09 6.97
CA VAL A 131 7.82 26.19 5.71
C VAL A 131 6.37 26.63 5.97
N ARG A 132 5.72 26.01 6.96
CA ARG A 132 4.31 26.26 7.30
C ARG A 132 4.08 27.66 7.87
N SER A 133 4.96 28.13 8.75
CA SER A 133 4.92 29.49 9.30
C SER A 133 5.19 30.58 8.26
N GLY A 134 5.87 30.23 7.16
CA GLY A 134 6.29 31.18 6.13
C GLY A 134 7.65 31.83 6.40
N GLU A 135 8.35 31.40 7.46
CA GLU A 135 9.74 31.77 7.73
C GLU A 135 10.67 31.29 6.61
N TRP A 136 10.42 30.09 6.08
CA TRP A 136 11.11 29.62 4.87
C TRP A 136 10.59 30.38 3.64
N GLN A 137 11.39 31.33 3.19
CA GLN A 137 11.08 32.18 2.05
C GLN A 137 11.83 31.73 0.79
N GLY A 138 11.15 31.84 -0.34
CA GLY A 138 11.76 31.70 -1.65
C GLY A 138 12.79 32.79 -1.94
N TYR A 139 13.36 32.75 -3.14
CA TYR A 139 14.48 33.61 -3.51
C TYR A 139 14.13 35.10 -3.56
N THR A 140 12.85 35.44 -3.74
CA THR A 140 12.31 36.81 -3.71
C THR A 140 11.74 37.24 -2.35
N GLY A 141 11.89 36.42 -1.30
CA GLY A 141 11.37 36.72 0.03
C GLY A 141 9.90 36.35 0.24
N LYS A 142 9.23 35.77 -0.76
CA LYS A 142 7.85 35.29 -0.62
C LYS A 142 7.79 33.94 0.09
N PRO A 143 6.78 33.67 0.91
CA PRO A 143 6.64 32.38 1.57
C PRO A 143 6.17 31.30 0.59
N ILE A 144 6.59 30.05 0.79
CA ILE A 144 6.30 28.93 -0.12
C ILE A 144 4.80 28.58 -0.13
N THR A 145 4.21 28.40 -1.32
CA THR A 145 2.79 28.02 -1.53
C THR A 145 2.65 26.62 -2.13
N ASP A 146 3.67 26.12 -2.82
CA ASP A 146 3.61 24.88 -3.56
C ASP A 146 4.75 23.96 -3.16
N ILE A 147 4.44 22.70 -2.85
CA ILE A 147 5.41 21.66 -2.55
C ILE A 147 5.34 20.61 -3.65
N VAL A 148 6.46 20.35 -4.31
CA VAL A 148 6.56 19.35 -5.37
C VAL A 148 7.48 18.23 -4.90
N ASN A 149 6.90 17.07 -4.58
CA ASN A 149 7.68 15.86 -4.33
C ASN A 149 8.04 15.21 -5.67
N ILE A 150 9.32 15.00 -5.91
CA ILE A 150 9.85 14.30 -7.09
C ILE A 150 10.48 12.99 -6.62
N GLY A 151 9.84 11.87 -6.94
CA GLY A 151 10.25 10.52 -6.52
C GLY A 151 9.40 9.47 -7.23
N ILE A 152 9.83 8.21 -7.25
CA ILE A 152 9.06 7.12 -7.89
C ILE A 152 8.91 5.92 -6.95
N GLY A 153 7.82 5.16 -7.10
CA GLY A 153 7.52 3.99 -6.28
C GLY A 153 7.38 4.36 -4.81
N GLY A 154 8.25 3.81 -3.96
CA GLY A 154 8.20 4.02 -2.51
C GLY A 154 8.43 5.47 -2.08
N SER A 155 9.15 6.25 -2.91
CA SER A 155 9.39 7.68 -2.69
C SER A 155 8.21 8.59 -3.12
N ASP A 156 7.12 8.00 -3.61
CA ASP A 156 5.96 8.72 -4.17
C ASP A 156 4.63 8.24 -3.58
N LEU A 157 4.34 6.94 -3.72
CA LEU A 157 3.02 6.37 -3.44
C LEU A 157 2.57 6.58 -1.99
N GLY A 158 3.48 6.39 -1.01
CA GLY A 158 3.20 6.62 0.41
C GLY A 158 2.84 8.07 0.71
N PRO A 159 3.75 9.03 0.45
CA PRO A 159 3.48 10.46 0.57
C PRO A 159 2.20 10.94 -0.13
N LEU A 160 1.99 10.54 -1.39
CA LEU A 160 0.80 10.89 -2.16
C LEU A 160 -0.48 10.37 -1.49
N MET A 161 -0.50 9.08 -1.14
CA MET A 161 -1.66 8.44 -0.52
C MET A 161 -2.00 9.09 0.82
N VAL A 162 -1.01 9.38 1.67
CA VAL A 162 -1.25 9.98 2.99
C VAL A 162 -1.74 11.42 2.88
N CYS A 163 -1.08 12.26 2.06
CA CYS A 163 -1.52 13.64 1.85
C CYS A 163 -2.95 13.69 1.27
N GLN A 164 -3.29 12.79 0.35
CA GLN A 164 -4.64 12.73 -0.19
C GLN A 164 -5.68 12.25 0.85
N SER A 165 -5.34 11.21 1.61
CA SER A 165 -6.22 10.64 2.64
C SER A 165 -6.53 11.63 3.76
N LEU A 166 -5.53 12.43 4.15
CA LEU A 166 -5.61 13.37 5.28
C LEU A 166 -5.74 14.83 4.84
N LYS A 167 -6.28 15.07 3.64
CA LYS A 167 -6.43 16.43 3.09
C LYS A 167 -7.18 17.40 4.01
N GLU A 168 -8.09 16.91 4.86
CA GLU A 168 -8.82 17.71 5.83
C GLU A 168 -7.92 18.31 6.93
N TYR A 169 -6.75 17.70 7.18
CA TYR A 169 -5.72 18.16 8.12
C TYR A 169 -4.61 18.96 7.44
N GLY A 170 -4.72 19.15 6.12
CA GLY A 170 -3.73 19.84 5.31
C GLY A 170 -3.65 21.34 5.58
N HIS A 171 -2.47 21.90 5.44
CA HIS A 171 -2.27 23.35 5.56
C HIS A 171 -2.97 24.09 4.41
N ALA A 172 -3.91 24.98 4.72
CA ALA A 172 -4.74 25.67 3.72
C ALA A 172 -3.95 26.47 2.65
N ARG A 173 -2.78 26.98 3.00
CA ARG A 173 -1.89 27.72 2.07
C ARG A 173 -1.09 26.83 1.12
N LEU A 174 -0.87 25.56 1.47
CA LEU A 174 0.09 24.70 0.76
C LEU A 174 -0.63 23.77 -0.21
N SER A 175 -0.25 23.86 -1.48
CA SER A 175 -0.65 22.92 -2.53
C SER A 175 0.41 21.85 -2.70
N MET A 176 -0.01 20.59 -2.67
CA MET A 176 0.88 19.43 -2.78
C MET A 176 0.83 18.85 -4.20
N HIS A 177 2.00 18.65 -4.80
CA HIS A 177 2.17 18.07 -6.13
C HIS A 177 3.14 16.89 -6.05
N PHE A 178 2.85 15.84 -6.81
CA PHE A 178 3.63 14.60 -6.82
C PHE A 178 3.99 14.24 -8.26
N VAL A 179 5.28 14.20 -8.55
CA VAL A 179 5.84 13.91 -9.87
C VAL A 179 6.71 12.66 -9.78
N SER A 180 6.38 11.66 -10.58
CA SER A 180 6.97 10.32 -10.48
C SER A 180 7.32 9.66 -11.80
N THR A 181 6.44 9.72 -12.82
CA THR A 181 6.74 9.14 -14.12
C THR A 181 7.79 9.95 -14.87
N VAL A 182 8.61 9.28 -15.70
CA VAL A 182 9.53 9.93 -16.64
C VAL A 182 8.82 10.45 -17.88
N ASP A 183 7.54 10.13 -18.06
CA ASP A 183 6.70 10.79 -19.05
C ASP A 183 6.65 12.30 -18.76
N GLY A 184 7.26 13.06 -19.67
CA GLY A 184 7.49 14.50 -19.51
C GLY A 184 6.21 15.31 -19.37
N ASP A 185 5.05 14.78 -19.78
CA ASP A 185 3.78 15.48 -19.60
C ASP A 185 3.48 15.76 -18.12
N GLN A 186 3.79 14.82 -17.20
CA GLN A 186 3.50 15.02 -15.78
C GLN A 186 4.29 16.21 -15.20
N ILE A 187 5.60 16.25 -15.39
CA ILE A 187 6.43 17.34 -14.87
C ILE A 187 6.10 18.66 -15.57
N VAL A 188 5.94 18.66 -16.91
CA VAL A 188 5.66 19.88 -17.67
C VAL A 188 4.28 20.46 -17.32
N SER A 189 3.24 19.63 -17.25
CA SER A 189 1.88 20.08 -16.90
C SER A 189 1.78 20.57 -15.46
N THR A 190 2.57 19.98 -14.54
CA THR A 190 2.71 20.44 -13.16
C THR A 190 3.36 21.82 -13.14
N LEU A 191 4.58 21.96 -13.68
CA LEU A 191 5.36 23.20 -13.67
C LEU A 191 4.65 24.39 -14.35
N LYS A 192 3.81 24.14 -15.37
CA LYS A 192 3.00 25.18 -16.04
C LYS A 192 2.07 25.94 -15.08
N LYS A 193 1.69 25.34 -13.95
CA LYS A 193 0.76 25.92 -12.97
C LYS A 193 1.48 26.60 -11.80
N LEU A 194 2.81 26.47 -11.71
CA LEU A 194 3.58 26.84 -10.53
C LEU A 194 4.32 28.17 -10.72
N ASN A 195 4.62 28.82 -9.60
CA ASN A 195 5.44 30.03 -9.56
C ASN A 195 6.84 29.69 -9.01
N PRO A 196 7.94 29.93 -9.76
CA PRO A 196 9.31 29.71 -9.29
C PRO A 196 9.64 30.43 -7.98
N GLU A 197 8.99 31.56 -7.69
CA GLU A 197 9.22 32.33 -6.46
C GLU A 197 8.68 31.67 -5.19
N THR A 198 7.69 30.78 -5.31
CA THR A 198 6.94 30.22 -4.16
C THR A 198 6.83 28.70 -4.18
N THR A 199 7.63 28.02 -5.01
CA THR A 199 7.62 26.55 -5.14
C THR A 199 8.84 25.93 -4.46
N LEU A 200 8.63 24.94 -3.59
CA LEU A 200 9.69 24.12 -3.00
C LEU A 200 9.66 22.71 -3.59
N PHE A 201 10.80 22.23 -4.06
CA PHE A 201 10.99 20.89 -4.60
C PHE A 201 11.67 19.99 -3.56
N ILE A 202 11.10 18.81 -3.36
CA ILE A 202 11.66 17.73 -2.53
C ILE A 202 12.12 16.63 -3.47
N ILE A 203 13.42 16.39 -3.55
CA ILE A 203 13.98 15.34 -4.40
C ILE A 203 14.15 14.07 -3.55
N ALA A 204 13.27 13.09 -3.75
CA ALA A 204 13.17 11.89 -2.92
C ALA A 204 13.77 10.66 -3.63
N SER A 205 15.06 10.39 -3.37
CA SER A 205 15.77 9.23 -3.94
C SER A 205 16.87 8.75 -2.99
N LYS A 206 16.78 7.48 -2.57
CA LYS A 206 17.78 6.82 -1.70
C LYS A 206 19.19 6.98 -2.25
N THR A 207 19.39 6.57 -3.50
CA THR A 207 20.70 6.59 -4.15
C THR A 207 21.05 7.94 -4.75
N PHE A 208 20.05 8.80 -4.97
CA PHE A 208 20.16 10.03 -5.75
C PHE A 208 20.64 9.79 -7.20
N THR A 209 20.40 8.58 -7.72
CA THR A 209 20.81 8.16 -9.08
C THR A 209 19.66 7.56 -9.89
N THR A 210 18.46 7.44 -9.31
CA THR A 210 17.27 6.93 -10.00
C THR A 210 16.98 7.76 -11.26
N GLN A 211 17.03 7.13 -12.44
CA GLN A 211 17.04 7.81 -13.72
C GLN A 211 15.82 8.73 -13.91
N GLU A 212 14.63 8.21 -13.60
CA GLU A 212 13.36 8.94 -13.73
C GLU A 212 13.33 10.15 -12.78
N THR A 213 13.66 9.93 -11.50
CA THR A 213 13.68 10.98 -10.47
C THR A 213 14.68 12.09 -10.79
N ILE A 214 15.92 11.73 -11.18
CA ILE A 214 16.97 12.72 -11.49
C ILE A 214 16.69 13.46 -12.79
N THR A 215 16.08 12.81 -13.78
CA THR A 215 15.62 13.46 -15.01
C THR A 215 14.57 14.53 -14.69
N ASN A 216 13.55 14.18 -13.91
CA ASN A 216 12.53 15.13 -13.46
C ASN A 216 13.12 16.26 -12.59
N ALA A 217 14.04 15.94 -11.67
CA ALA A 217 14.71 16.92 -10.84
C ALA A 217 15.53 17.92 -11.67
N ARG A 218 16.25 17.45 -12.70
CA ARG A 218 16.99 18.31 -13.64
C ARG A 218 16.05 19.19 -14.46
N THR A 219 14.92 18.67 -14.91
CA THR A 219 13.87 19.44 -15.60
C THR A 219 13.32 20.55 -14.70
N ALA A 220 12.98 20.24 -13.44
CA ALA A 220 12.53 21.22 -12.46
C ALA A 220 13.59 22.28 -12.14
N ARG A 221 14.86 21.86 -11.97
CA ARG A 221 16.00 22.77 -11.77
C ARG A 221 16.19 23.72 -12.94
N ALA A 222 16.15 23.21 -14.18
CA ALA A 222 16.28 24.03 -15.38
C ALA A 222 15.12 25.03 -15.52
N TRP A 223 13.89 24.59 -15.25
CA TRP A 223 12.72 25.46 -15.21
C TRP A 223 12.86 26.58 -14.16
N PHE A 224 13.32 26.24 -12.95
CA PHE A 224 13.52 27.21 -11.88
C PHE A 224 14.59 28.24 -12.23
N LEU A 225 15.76 27.79 -12.69
CA LEU A 225 16.89 28.67 -13.02
C LEU A 225 16.62 29.58 -14.22
N LYS A 226 15.71 29.19 -15.14
CA LYS A 226 15.26 30.06 -16.23
C LYS A 226 14.67 31.38 -15.72
N THR A 227 14.07 31.38 -14.54
CA THR A 227 13.48 32.58 -13.92
C THR A 227 14.34 33.14 -12.79
N ALA A 228 14.92 32.30 -11.95
CA ALA A 228 15.73 32.73 -10.80
C ALA A 228 17.13 33.23 -11.20
N GLY A 229 17.68 32.79 -12.34
CA GLY A 229 18.91 33.30 -12.95
C GLY A 229 20.23 32.98 -12.24
N ASP A 230 20.21 32.55 -10.97
CA ASP A 230 21.41 32.31 -10.15
C ASP A 230 21.30 30.98 -9.36
N GLU A 231 22.34 30.15 -9.45
CA GLU A 231 22.40 28.83 -8.80
C GLU A 231 22.35 28.90 -7.28
N LYS A 232 22.78 30.02 -6.66
CA LYS A 232 22.70 30.18 -5.19
C LYS A 232 21.26 30.08 -4.66
N HIS A 233 20.27 30.31 -5.52
CA HIS A 233 18.85 30.24 -5.16
C HIS A 233 18.32 28.79 -5.06
N ILE A 234 19.06 27.79 -5.56
CA ILE A 234 18.69 26.37 -5.45
C ILE A 234 18.52 25.97 -3.99
N ALA A 235 19.41 26.42 -3.09
CA ALA A 235 19.37 26.07 -1.67
C ALA A 235 18.07 26.51 -0.95
N LYS A 236 17.30 27.45 -1.51
CA LYS A 236 16.00 27.89 -0.99
C LYS A 236 14.80 27.14 -1.57
N HIS A 237 14.98 26.46 -2.70
CA HIS A 237 13.89 25.87 -3.47
C HIS A 237 14.03 24.37 -3.70
N PHE A 238 15.15 23.77 -3.30
CA PHE A 238 15.40 22.34 -3.45
C PHE A 238 15.95 21.78 -2.14
N VAL A 239 15.33 20.69 -1.69
CA VAL A 239 15.79 19.86 -0.57
C VAL A 239 15.86 18.40 -1.01
N ALA A 240 16.66 17.60 -0.32
CA ALA A 240 16.89 16.21 -0.70
C ALA A 240 16.50 15.24 0.42
N VAL A 241 15.83 14.15 0.06
CA VAL A 241 15.66 12.98 0.92
C VAL A 241 16.53 11.87 0.35
N SER A 242 17.69 11.62 0.96
CA SER A 242 18.72 10.77 0.38
C SER A 242 19.75 10.31 1.41
N THR A 243 20.58 9.34 1.03
CA THR A 243 21.78 8.93 1.77
C THR A 243 23.08 9.32 1.06
N ASN A 244 22.99 9.99 -0.10
CA ASN A 244 24.13 10.30 -0.97
C ASN A 244 24.48 11.79 -0.95
N SER A 245 25.14 12.24 0.12
CA SER A 245 25.53 13.64 0.31
C SER A 245 26.35 14.23 -0.84
N LYS A 246 27.22 13.42 -1.46
CA LYS A 246 28.03 13.85 -2.61
C LYS A 246 27.16 14.20 -3.81
N ALA A 247 26.24 13.32 -4.22
CA ALA A 247 25.37 13.57 -5.37
C ALA A 247 24.37 14.72 -5.11
N VAL A 248 23.91 14.87 -3.86
CA VAL A 248 23.07 16.00 -3.42
C VAL A 248 23.82 17.33 -3.56
N ALA A 249 25.08 17.39 -3.10
CA ALA A 249 25.91 18.56 -3.23
C ALA A 249 26.24 18.88 -4.71
N GLU A 250 26.56 17.87 -5.52
CA GLU A 250 26.80 18.02 -6.97
C GLU A 250 25.57 18.55 -7.72
N PHE A 251 24.36 18.27 -7.25
CA PHE A 251 23.13 18.83 -7.80
C PHE A 251 22.93 20.33 -7.44
N GLY A 252 23.60 20.80 -6.39
CA GLY A 252 23.54 22.17 -5.88
C GLY A 252 22.61 22.37 -4.67
N ILE A 253 22.17 21.28 -4.03
CA ILE A 253 21.38 21.36 -2.78
C ILE A 253 22.35 21.49 -1.59
N ASP A 254 22.03 22.39 -0.66
CA ASP A 254 22.74 22.48 0.61
C ASP A 254 22.54 21.18 1.40
N THR A 255 23.64 20.51 1.76
CA THR A 255 23.61 19.26 2.54
C THR A 255 22.92 19.41 3.90
N LYS A 256 22.79 20.63 4.46
CA LYS A 256 21.95 20.89 5.65
C LYS A 256 20.46 20.67 5.40
N ASN A 257 20.04 20.76 4.15
CA ASN A 257 18.69 20.47 3.66
C ASN A 257 18.59 19.05 3.08
N MET A 258 19.53 18.17 3.44
CA MET A 258 19.43 16.74 3.20
C MET A 258 18.83 16.08 4.43
N PHE A 259 17.83 15.23 4.21
CA PHE A 259 17.16 14.44 5.23
C PHE A 259 17.51 12.96 4.99
N GLU A 260 18.26 12.40 5.94
CA GLU A 260 18.82 11.06 5.80
C GLU A 260 17.83 9.95 6.18
N PHE A 261 18.08 8.76 5.65
CA PHE A 261 17.45 7.52 6.10
C PHE A 261 18.40 6.34 5.83
N TRP A 262 17.99 5.12 6.18
CA TRP A 262 18.93 3.99 6.26
C TRP A 262 18.63 2.86 5.28
N ASP A 263 19.58 1.94 5.13
CA ASP A 263 19.48 0.84 4.19
C ASP A 263 18.37 -0.16 4.56
N TRP A 264 18.14 -0.37 5.86
CA TRP A 264 17.06 -1.17 6.47
C TRP A 264 15.66 -0.55 6.33
N VAL A 265 15.56 0.65 5.76
CA VAL A 265 14.30 1.25 5.32
C VAL A 265 14.06 0.83 3.87
N GLY A 266 13.16 -0.14 3.69
CA GLY A 266 12.65 -0.55 2.38
C GLY A 266 11.80 0.57 1.76
N GLY A 267 11.92 0.80 0.45
CA GLY A 267 11.24 1.91 -0.23
C GLY A 267 9.72 1.92 -0.02
N ARG A 268 9.06 0.77 -0.19
CA ARG A 268 7.60 0.62 0.03
C ARG A 268 7.16 0.73 1.50
N TYR A 269 8.10 0.75 2.44
CA TYR A 269 7.91 0.93 3.89
C TYR A 269 8.49 2.27 4.40
N SER A 270 8.76 3.23 3.50
CA SER A 270 9.62 4.38 3.83
C SER A 270 8.89 5.64 4.27
N LEU A 271 7.57 5.73 4.12
CA LEU A 271 6.80 6.97 4.41
C LEU A 271 6.95 7.47 5.86
N TRP A 272 7.39 6.60 6.77
CA TRP A 272 7.66 6.88 8.19
C TRP A 272 9.02 7.57 8.44
N SER A 273 9.89 7.58 7.44
CA SER A 273 11.24 8.17 7.48
C SER A 273 11.24 9.61 6.94
N ALA A 274 12.42 10.11 6.56
CA ALA A 274 12.59 11.34 5.78
C ALA A 274 11.74 11.40 4.50
N ILE A 275 11.34 10.26 3.92
CA ILE A 275 10.39 10.24 2.79
C ILE A 275 9.02 10.85 3.16
N GLY A 276 8.68 10.85 4.45
CA GLY A 276 7.50 11.53 5.00
C GLY A 276 7.61 13.04 5.10
N LEU A 277 8.72 13.67 4.69
CA LEU A 277 8.89 15.13 4.71
C LEU A 277 7.71 15.92 4.06
N PRO A 278 7.24 15.61 2.83
CA PRO A 278 6.04 16.25 2.27
C PRO A 278 4.79 16.08 3.14
N ILE A 279 4.65 14.94 3.83
CA ILE A 279 3.53 14.67 4.75
C ILE A 279 3.62 15.62 5.95
N ALA A 280 4.80 15.70 6.58
CA ALA A 280 5.02 16.57 7.73
C ALA A 280 4.83 18.06 7.39
N ILE A 281 5.28 18.50 6.22
CA ILE A 281 5.03 19.87 5.73
C ILE A 281 3.53 20.12 5.57
N TYR A 282 2.81 19.19 4.95
CA TYR A 282 1.39 19.37 4.66
C TYR A 282 0.51 19.32 5.91
N LEU A 283 0.70 18.31 6.76
CA LEU A 283 -0.15 18.06 7.92
C LEU A 283 0.32 18.79 9.20
N GLY A 284 1.61 19.12 9.27
CA GLY A 284 2.28 19.67 10.43
C GLY A 284 2.83 18.61 11.38
N LYS A 285 3.80 19.02 12.22
CA LYS A 285 4.54 18.14 13.14
C LYS A 285 3.61 17.26 13.99
N HIS A 286 2.56 17.85 14.59
CA HIS A 286 1.65 17.10 15.47
C HIS A 286 0.85 16.00 14.74
N ASN A 287 0.25 16.32 13.58
CA ASN A 287 -0.50 15.32 12.82
C ASN A 287 0.43 14.22 12.24
N TYR A 288 1.64 14.58 11.84
CA TYR A 288 2.66 13.61 11.43
C TYR A 288 3.10 12.70 12.59
N GLN A 289 3.27 13.25 13.79
CA GLN A 289 3.52 12.47 14.99
C GLN A 289 2.34 11.54 15.32
N ASP A 290 1.10 12.01 15.20
CA ASP A 290 -0.08 11.17 15.41
C ASP A 290 -0.17 10.02 14.40
N LEU A 291 0.22 10.26 13.14
CA LEU A 291 0.36 9.21 12.13
C LEU A 291 1.36 8.13 12.58
N LEU A 292 2.55 8.53 13.05
CA LEU A 292 3.55 7.61 13.61
C LEU A 292 3.02 6.87 14.85
N HIS A 293 2.32 7.58 15.75
CA HIS A 293 1.73 7.00 16.96
C HIS A 293 0.67 5.93 16.65
N GLY A 294 -0.12 6.14 15.61
CA GLY A 294 -1.08 5.16 15.12
C GLY A 294 -0.41 3.86 14.70
N ALA A 295 0.62 4.00 13.88
CA ALA A 295 1.38 2.86 13.39
C ALA A 295 2.14 2.14 14.52
N TYR A 296 2.70 2.88 15.47
CA TYR A 296 3.28 2.34 16.72
C TYR A 296 2.26 1.56 17.55
N THR A 297 1.02 2.05 17.67
CA THR A 297 -0.03 1.34 18.41
C THR A 297 -0.30 -0.03 17.79
N MET A 298 -0.31 -0.11 16.45
CA MET A 298 -0.45 -1.38 15.75
C MET A 298 0.80 -2.25 15.86
N ASP A 299 2.00 -1.67 15.89
CA ASP A 299 3.25 -2.42 16.15
C ASP A 299 3.21 -3.11 17.51
N GLN A 300 2.77 -2.41 18.55
CA GLN A 300 2.66 -2.98 19.90
C GLN A 300 1.57 -4.05 20.00
N HIS A 301 0.45 -3.85 19.30
CA HIS A 301 -0.56 -4.90 19.15
C HIS A 301 0.02 -6.13 18.45
N PHE A 302 0.72 -5.93 17.32
CA PHE A 302 1.29 -7.01 16.52
C PHE A 302 2.37 -7.80 17.26
N ARG A 303 3.25 -7.11 17.99
CA ARG A 303 4.32 -7.75 18.77
C ARG A 303 3.80 -8.40 20.05
N GLY A 304 2.86 -7.76 20.74
CA GLY A 304 2.48 -8.15 22.10
C GLY A 304 1.28 -9.09 22.23
N LYS A 305 0.41 -9.21 21.21
CA LYS A 305 -0.81 -10.03 21.31
C LYS A 305 -0.57 -11.49 20.90
N PRO A 306 -1.21 -12.46 21.61
CA PRO A 306 -1.31 -13.84 21.15
C PRO A 306 -1.88 -13.91 19.73
N LEU A 307 -1.42 -14.88 18.92
CA LEU A 307 -1.76 -14.98 17.50
C LEU A 307 -3.29 -15.03 17.25
N GLU A 308 -4.04 -15.63 18.17
CA GLU A 308 -5.50 -15.77 18.15
C GLU A 308 -6.26 -14.44 18.33
N GLN A 309 -5.59 -13.43 18.88
CA GLN A 309 -6.14 -12.07 19.10
C GLN A 309 -5.40 -11.02 18.25
N ASN A 310 -4.53 -11.48 17.35
CA ASN A 310 -3.63 -10.61 16.60
C ASN A 310 -4.21 -10.33 15.20
N VAL A 311 -4.90 -9.19 15.07
CA VAL A 311 -5.55 -8.74 13.82
C VAL A 311 -4.67 -8.89 12.56
N PRO A 312 -3.41 -8.39 12.49
CA PRO A 312 -2.54 -8.65 11.34
C PRO A 312 -2.33 -10.13 11.01
N VAL A 313 -2.15 -10.99 12.03
CA VAL A 313 -1.95 -12.44 11.85
C VAL A 313 -3.23 -13.09 11.32
N ILE A 314 -4.38 -12.80 11.92
CA ILE A 314 -5.68 -13.32 11.47
C ILE A 314 -5.92 -12.93 10.01
N MET A 315 -5.72 -11.66 9.69
CA MET A 315 -5.91 -11.13 8.35
C MET A 315 -4.97 -11.80 7.33
N ALA A 316 -3.70 -12.03 7.72
CA ALA A 316 -2.74 -12.74 6.90
C ALA A 316 -3.17 -14.19 6.64
N MET A 317 -3.59 -14.90 7.69
CA MET A 317 -4.01 -16.30 7.60
C MET A 317 -5.31 -16.49 6.81
N LEU A 318 -6.23 -15.52 6.84
CA LEU A 318 -7.37 -15.51 5.92
C LEU A 318 -6.89 -15.36 4.46
N GLY A 319 -5.89 -14.52 4.21
CA GLY A 319 -5.27 -14.43 2.88
C GLY A 319 -4.60 -15.74 2.43
N ILE A 320 -3.90 -16.44 3.33
CA ILE A 320 -3.35 -17.79 3.07
C ILE A 320 -4.49 -18.77 2.76
N TRP A 321 -5.56 -18.75 3.56
CA TRP A 321 -6.73 -19.61 3.37
C TRP A 321 -7.33 -19.46 1.96
N TYR A 322 -7.54 -18.22 1.53
CA TYR A 322 -8.13 -17.97 0.22
C TYR A 322 -7.15 -18.18 -0.94
N GLY A 323 -5.91 -17.71 -0.81
CA GLY A 323 -4.91 -17.84 -1.86
C GLY A 323 -4.50 -19.28 -2.11
N ASN A 324 -4.24 -20.04 -1.05
CA ASN A 324 -3.64 -21.36 -1.16
C ASN A 324 -4.63 -22.53 -1.20
N PHE A 325 -5.84 -22.37 -0.63
CA PHE A 325 -6.83 -23.46 -0.58
C PHE A 325 -8.03 -23.18 -1.50
N PHE A 326 -8.57 -21.95 -1.50
CA PHE A 326 -9.64 -21.57 -2.45
C PHE A 326 -9.12 -21.18 -3.85
N GLY A 327 -7.81 -21.03 -4.03
CA GLY A 327 -7.20 -20.63 -5.31
C GLY A 327 -7.52 -19.20 -5.74
N ALA A 328 -7.83 -18.31 -4.79
CA ALA A 328 -8.12 -16.91 -5.06
C ALA A 328 -6.82 -16.12 -5.33
N ASN A 329 -6.57 -15.83 -6.61
CA ASN A 329 -5.33 -15.17 -7.04
C ASN A 329 -5.34 -13.64 -6.93
N THR A 330 -6.46 -13.04 -6.50
CA THR A 330 -6.59 -11.58 -6.38
C THR A 330 -7.25 -11.21 -5.06
N HIS A 331 -6.91 -10.03 -4.54
CA HIS A 331 -7.45 -9.47 -3.30
C HIS A 331 -7.92 -8.04 -3.56
N LEU A 332 -9.20 -7.77 -3.33
CA LEU A 332 -9.78 -6.44 -3.53
C LEU A 332 -9.74 -5.63 -2.24
N VAL A 333 -9.30 -4.38 -2.32
CA VAL A 333 -9.43 -3.40 -1.24
C VAL A 333 -10.37 -2.29 -1.69
N SER A 334 -11.49 -2.11 -0.99
CA SER A 334 -12.54 -1.15 -1.36
C SER A 334 -12.83 -0.17 -0.22
N PRO A 335 -12.13 0.98 -0.17
CA PRO A 335 -12.41 2.04 0.79
C PRO A 335 -13.69 2.79 0.42
N TYR A 336 -14.69 2.82 1.29
CA TYR A 336 -15.89 3.66 1.19
C TYR A 336 -15.58 5.03 1.79
N ASN A 337 -14.53 5.66 1.27
CA ASN A 337 -14.07 6.99 1.62
C ASN A 337 -13.24 7.54 0.45
N GLN A 338 -13.71 8.61 -0.19
CA GLN A 338 -13.07 9.16 -1.39
C GLN A 338 -11.64 9.65 -1.15
N CYS A 339 -11.32 10.10 0.05
CA CYS A 339 -9.96 10.53 0.39
C CYS A 339 -8.96 9.36 0.30
N MET A 340 -9.43 8.13 0.50
CA MET A 340 -8.63 6.90 0.45
C MET A 340 -8.56 6.26 -0.95
N SER A 341 -8.96 6.93 -2.03
CA SER A 341 -8.93 6.32 -3.38
C SER A 341 -7.54 5.92 -3.87
N ARG A 342 -6.47 6.46 -3.27
CA ARG A 342 -5.08 6.03 -3.54
C ARG A 342 -4.59 4.90 -2.63
N PHE A 343 -5.35 4.50 -1.62
CA PHE A 343 -4.98 3.43 -0.70
C PHE A 343 -4.78 2.08 -1.42
N PRO A 344 -5.66 1.65 -2.36
CA PRO A 344 -5.41 0.42 -3.13
C PRO A 344 -4.11 0.47 -3.94
N ALA A 345 -3.80 1.60 -4.59
CA ALA A 345 -2.57 1.76 -5.37
C ALA A 345 -1.29 1.74 -4.51
N TYR A 346 -1.37 2.29 -3.28
CA TYR A 346 -0.29 2.15 -2.31
C TYR A 346 -0.10 0.67 -1.89
N LEU A 347 -1.19 -0.04 -1.60
CA LEU A 347 -1.14 -1.46 -1.23
C LEU A 347 -0.68 -2.38 -2.37
N GLN A 348 -0.91 -2.00 -3.63
CA GLN A 348 -0.35 -2.73 -4.77
C GLN A 348 1.16 -2.84 -4.67
N GLN A 349 1.86 -1.73 -4.41
CA GLN A 349 3.30 -1.80 -4.21
C GLN A 349 3.64 -2.55 -2.92
N LEU A 350 2.97 -2.21 -1.81
CA LEU A 350 3.31 -2.78 -0.51
C LEU A 350 3.20 -4.31 -0.48
N ASP A 351 2.14 -4.88 -1.05
CA ASP A 351 1.87 -6.32 -1.05
C ASP A 351 2.60 -7.03 -2.20
N MET A 352 2.37 -6.58 -3.45
CA MET A 352 2.83 -7.32 -4.64
C MET A 352 4.35 -7.28 -4.80
N GLU A 353 5.01 -6.14 -4.52
CA GLU A 353 6.47 -6.06 -4.59
C GLU A 353 7.14 -6.82 -3.43
N SER A 354 6.44 -6.96 -2.30
CA SER A 354 6.92 -7.74 -1.16
C SER A 354 6.79 -9.24 -1.40
N ASN A 355 5.59 -9.71 -1.71
CA ASN A 355 5.24 -11.12 -1.66
C ASN A 355 5.02 -11.78 -3.04
N GLY A 356 5.15 -11.02 -4.14
CA GLY A 356 5.21 -11.54 -5.51
C GLY A 356 6.52 -12.27 -5.81
N LYS A 357 6.82 -13.33 -5.06
CA LYS A 357 8.09 -14.06 -5.08
C LYS A 357 7.87 -15.52 -5.45
N THR A 358 8.90 -16.16 -6.00
CA THR A 358 8.84 -17.57 -6.42
C THR A 358 9.94 -18.44 -5.84
N VAL A 359 10.80 -17.85 -5.00
CA VAL A 359 11.95 -18.53 -4.38
C VAL A 359 11.87 -18.31 -2.87
N ASP A 360 12.02 -19.40 -2.12
CA ASP A 360 12.01 -19.40 -0.66
C ASP A 360 13.35 -18.93 -0.08
N LEU A 361 13.39 -18.74 1.24
CA LEU A 361 14.59 -18.28 1.96
C LEU A 361 15.74 -19.31 1.94
N GLN A 362 15.53 -20.54 1.47
CA GLN A 362 16.57 -21.55 1.27
C GLN A 362 17.03 -21.63 -0.19
N GLY A 363 16.49 -20.80 -1.08
CA GLY A 363 16.84 -20.77 -2.49
C GLY A 363 16.08 -21.78 -3.36
N ASN A 364 15.07 -22.46 -2.81
CA ASN A 364 14.25 -23.40 -3.58
C ASN A 364 13.08 -22.68 -4.23
N ARG A 365 12.67 -23.14 -5.42
CA ARG A 365 11.46 -22.65 -6.07
C ARG A 365 10.22 -23.18 -5.35
N VAL A 366 9.27 -22.30 -5.06
CA VAL A 366 8.01 -22.66 -4.39
C VAL A 366 7.09 -23.47 -5.31
N ASP A 367 6.29 -24.37 -4.73
CA ASP A 367 5.27 -25.19 -5.40
C ASP A 367 3.83 -24.81 -5.00
N TYR A 368 3.67 -23.60 -4.45
CA TYR A 368 2.42 -23.00 -4.00
C TYR A 368 2.31 -21.55 -4.49
N ALA A 369 1.10 -20.99 -4.46
CA ALA A 369 0.87 -19.56 -4.73
C ALA A 369 1.38 -18.67 -3.58
N THR A 370 1.91 -17.50 -3.91
CA THR A 370 2.37 -16.48 -2.95
C THR A 370 1.48 -15.23 -3.03
N GLY A 371 2.03 -14.01 -2.94
CA GLY A 371 1.29 -12.75 -2.92
C GLY A 371 0.25 -12.62 -4.05
N PRO A 372 -0.98 -12.18 -3.74
CA PRO A 372 -2.06 -12.03 -4.72
C PRO A 372 -1.88 -10.77 -5.57
N VAL A 373 -2.63 -10.68 -6.66
CA VAL A 373 -2.83 -9.38 -7.33
C VAL A 373 -3.76 -8.52 -6.46
N VAL A 374 -3.22 -7.42 -5.93
CA VAL A 374 -4.01 -6.44 -5.16
C VAL A 374 -4.60 -5.40 -6.12
N TRP A 375 -5.88 -5.09 -5.95
CA TRP A 375 -6.54 -4.08 -6.76
C TRP A 375 -7.70 -3.45 -6.01
N GLY A 376 -8.29 -2.40 -6.59
CA GLY A 376 -9.50 -1.78 -6.08
C GLY A 376 -9.58 -0.29 -6.36
N ASP A 377 -10.69 0.27 -5.93
CA ASP A 377 -11.00 1.70 -6.00
C ASP A 377 -11.96 2.06 -4.87
N ALA A 378 -12.23 3.36 -4.68
CA ALA A 378 -13.18 3.82 -3.69
C ALA A 378 -14.61 3.33 -3.99
N GLY A 379 -15.31 2.89 -2.96
CA GLY A 379 -16.76 2.70 -2.98
C GLY A 379 -17.48 4.05 -2.98
N ILE A 380 -18.63 4.21 -3.63
CA ILE A 380 -19.47 3.19 -4.29
C ILE A 380 -19.13 2.96 -5.77
N ASN A 381 -18.15 3.65 -6.34
CA ASN A 381 -17.86 3.62 -7.78
C ASN A 381 -17.62 2.19 -8.30
N GLY A 382 -16.94 1.35 -7.53
CA GLY A 382 -16.76 -0.07 -7.86
C GLY A 382 -18.06 -0.84 -8.09
N GLN A 383 -19.14 -0.48 -7.38
CA GLN A 383 -20.47 -1.10 -7.55
C GLN A 383 -21.01 -0.92 -8.98
N HIS A 384 -20.66 0.19 -9.61
CA HIS A 384 -21.09 0.57 -10.95
C HIS A 384 -20.03 0.28 -12.04
N ALA A 385 -18.98 -0.47 -11.71
CA ALA A 385 -17.90 -0.80 -12.64
C ALA A 385 -17.65 -2.30 -12.73
N TYR A 386 -17.21 -2.93 -11.64
CA TYR A 386 -16.72 -4.32 -11.65
C TYR A 386 -17.42 -5.23 -10.64
N TYR A 387 -18.30 -4.72 -9.77
CA TYR A 387 -19.03 -5.57 -8.82
C TYR A 387 -19.97 -6.57 -9.49
N GLN A 388 -20.40 -6.33 -10.74
CA GLN A 388 -21.09 -7.34 -11.55
C GLN A 388 -20.28 -8.63 -11.63
N MET A 389 -18.99 -8.53 -11.97
CA MET A 389 -18.07 -9.67 -12.01
C MET A 389 -17.89 -10.25 -10.61
N LEU A 390 -17.76 -9.41 -9.59
CA LEU A 390 -17.58 -9.88 -8.22
C LEU A 390 -18.78 -10.66 -7.71
N HIS A 391 -20.01 -10.31 -8.09
CA HIS A 391 -21.23 -10.97 -7.62
C HIS A 391 -21.57 -12.22 -8.44
N GLN A 392 -21.52 -12.13 -9.77
CA GLN A 392 -22.03 -13.16 -10.68
C GLN A 392 -20.96 -13.79 -11.58
N GLY A 393 -19.70 -13.32 -11.53
CA GLY A 393 -18.59 -13.92 -12.24
C GLY A 393 -18.12 -15.25 -11.63
N THR A 394 -17.19 -15.91 -12.30
CA THR A 394 -16.73 -17.26 -11.96
C THR A 394 -15.63 -17.29 -10.90
N GLN A 395 -15.00 -16.15 -10.60
CA GLN A 395 -13.88 -16.05 -9.67
C GLN A 395 -14.36 -15.72 -8.25
N ILE A 396 -13.71 -16.32 -7.25
CA ILE A 396 -13.81 -15.90 -5.85
C ILE A 396 -12.73 -14.85 -5.62
N VAL A 397 -13.13 -13.68 -5.13
CA VAL A 397 -12.24 -12.57 -4.79
C VAL A 397 -12.53 -12.17 -3.35
N PRO A 398 -11.61 -12.43 -2.40
CA PRO A 398 -11.67 -11.85 -1.06
C PRO A 398 -11.63 -10.33 -1.13
N ILE A 399 -12.44 -9.67 -0.30
CA ILE A 399 -12.60 -8.21 -0.32
C ILE A 399 -12.42 -7.65 1.08
N ASP A 400 -11.55 -6.66 1.24
CA ASP A 400 -11.53 -5.80 2.42
C ASP A 400 -12.34 -4.54 2.15
N PHE A 401 -13.46 -4.41 2.86
CA PHE A 401 -14.28 -3.20 2.88
C PHE A 401 -13.81 -2.29 4.01
N ILE A 402 -13.48 -1.03 3.71
CA ILE A 402 -12.98 -0.07 4.70
C ILE A 402 -13.88 1.16 4.76
N ALA A 403 -14.41 1.54 5.92
CA ALA A 403 -15.27 2.71 6.06
C ALA A 403 -14.99 3.56 7.30
N THR A 404 -15.49 4.79 7.26
CA THR A 404 -15.44 5.75 8.37
C THR A 404 -16.86 6.13 8.79
N ILE A 405 -17.10 6.23 10.09
CA ILE A 405 -18.43 6.55 10.65
C ILE A 405 -18.74 8.05 10.54
N GLU A 406 -17.77 8.90 10.88
CA GLU A 406 -17.92 10.35 10.97
C GLU A 406 -17.30 11.06 9.78
N HIS A 407 -18.08 12.01 9.24
CA HIS A 407 -17.68 12.95 8.21
C HIS A 407 -18.25 14.34 8.54
N PRO A 408 -17.61 15.11 9.44
CA PRO A 408 -18.23 16.28 10.07
C PRO A 408 -18.64 17.41 9.10
N ASP A 409 -17.97 17.52 7.96
CA ASP A 409 -18.26 18.55 6.95
C ASP A 409 -19.15 18.04 5.79
N ILE A 410 -19.66 16.81 5.88
CA ILE A 410 -20.48 16.19 4.83
C ILE A 410 -21.96 16.25 5.22
N PRO A 411 -22.82 16.90 4.43
CA PRO A 411 -24.24 16.99 4.73
C PRO A 411 -24.95 15.63 4.56
N GLU A 412 -25.91 15.34 5.42
CA GLU A 412 -26.87 14.27 5.15
C GLU A 412 -27.71 14.59 3.89
N PRO A 413 -28.16 13.58 3.13
CA PRO A 413 -28.13 12.14 3.42
C PRO A 413 -26.88 11.39 2.92
N HIS A 414 -25.80 12.09 2.55
CA HIS A 414 -24.65 11.46 1.88
C HIS A 414 -24.01 10.34 2.71
N SER A 415 -23.73 10.59 4.00
CA SER A 415 -23.10 9.60 4.88
C SER A 415 -24.01 8.39 5.10
N THR A 416 -25.31 8.62 5.33
CA THR A 416 -26.30 7.54 5.49
C THR A 416 -26.38 6.66 4.24
N ILE A 417 -26.46 7.26 3.04
CA ILE A 417 -26.53 6.51 1.77
C ILE A 417 -25.25 5.71 1.53
N LEU A 418 -24.08 6.30 1.80
CA LEU A 418 -22.79 5.63 1.63
C LEU A 418 -22.68 4.41 2.56
N MET A 419 -23.02 4.57 3.84
CA MET A 419 -22.96 3.48 4.81
C MET A 419 -24.02 2.40 4.56
N ALA A 420 -25.23 2.78 4.12
CA ALA A 420 -26.24 1.80 3.69
C ALA A 420 -25.69 0.91 2.56
N ASN A 421 -25.02 1.50 1.57
CA ASN A 421 -24.37 0.77 0.49
C ASN A 421 -23.20 -0.10 0.98
N PHE A 422 -22.37 0.41 1.89
CA PHE A 422 -21.28 -0.34 2.50
C PHE A 422 -21.77 -1.63 3.16
N PHE A 423 -22.76 -1.52 4.06
CA PHE A 423 -23.32 -2.68 4.75
C PHE A 423 -24.05 -3.62 3.79
N ALA A 424 -24.89 -3.08 2.91
CA ALA A 424 -25.66 -3.88 1.96
C ALA A 424 -24.77 -4.70 1.02
N GLN A 425 -23.63 -4.19 0.59
CA GLN A 425 -22.72 -4.96 -0.28
C GLN A 425 -22.09 -6.14 0.45
N THR A 426 -21.58 -5.95 1.67
CA THR A 426 -21.03 -7.08 2.45
C THR A 426 -22.09 -8.14 2.76
N GLU A 427 -23.32 -7.72 3.04
CA GLU A 427 -24.46 -8.63 3.21
C GLU A 427 -24.78 -9.37 1.90
N ALA A 428 -24.84 -8.66 0.77
CA ALA A 428 -25.15 -9.24 -0.53
C ALA A 428 -24.10 -10.28 -0.96
N PHE A 429 -22.81 -10.01 -0.74
CA PHE A 429 -21.72 -10.94 -1.03
C PHE A 429 -21.83 -12.22 -0.19
N MET A 430 -22.16 -12.10 1.09
CA MET A 430 -22.36 -13.25 1.97
C MET A 430 -23.62 -14.04 1.59
N ARG A 431 -24.75 -13.34 1.46
CA ARG A 431 -26.08 -13.92 1.42
C ARG A 431 -26.44 -14.46 0.04
N GLY A 432 -26.18 -13.70 -1.01
CA GLY A 432 -26.73 -13.98 -2.34
C GLY A 432 -28.27 -13.90 -2.38
N LYS A 433 -28.83 -14.49 -3.44
CA LYS A 433 -30.27 -14.54 -3.74
C LYS A 433 -30.56 -15.86 -4.47
N ASN A 434 -31.29 -16.76 -3.83
CA ASN A 434 -31.62 -18.08 -4.36
C ASN A 434 -32.79 -18.03 -5.34
N GLU A 435 -33.05 -19.13 -6.04
CA GLU A 435 -34.11 -19.23 -7.04
C GLU A 435 -35.50 -18.88 -6.49
N ALA A 436 -35.85 -19.36 -5.29
CA ALA A 436 -37.16 -19.09 -4.70
C ALA A 436 -37.36 -17.59 -4.41
N GLU A 437 -36.33 -16.91 -3.90
CA GLU A 437 -36.32 -15.46 -3.69
C GLU A 437 -36.47 -14.71 -5.02
N VAL A 438 -35.74 -15.11 -6.06
CA VAL A 438 -35.81 -14.52 -7.40
C VAL A 438 -37.21 -14.69 -8.00
N ARG A 439 -37.78 -15.90 -7.94
CA ARG A 439 -39.11 -16.19 -8.48
C ARG A 439 -40.17 -15.34 -7.80
N ALA A 440 -40.14 -15.28 -6.47
CA ALA A 440 -41.07 -14.46 -5.69
C ALA A 440 -40.94 -12.95 -6.00
N GLU A 441 -39.73 -12.45 -6.24
CA GLU A 441 -39.52 -11.05 -6.67
C GLU A 441 -40.08 -10.79 -8.07
N LEU A 442 -39.85 -11.71 -9.02
CA LEU A 442 -40.34 -11.57 -10.39
C LEU A 442 -41.87 -11.62 -10.47
N GLU A 443 -42.49 -12.53 -9.71
CA GLU A 443 -43.95 -12.62 -9.57
C GLU A 443 -44.55 -11.30 -9.04
N LYS A 444 -43.95 -10.71 -8.00
CA LYS A 444 -44.38 -9.41 -7.47
C LYS A 444 -44.24 -8.27 -8.49
N SER A 445 -43.29 -8.37 -9.42
CA SER A 445 -43.13 -7.44 -10.54
C SER A 445 -44.01 -7.78 -11.76
N GLY A 446 -44.90 -8.77 -11.66
CA GLY A 446 -45.81 -9.17 -12.74
C GLY A 446 -45.18 -10.04 -13.84
N ILE A 447 -43.94 -10.50 -13.65
CA ILE A 447 -43.24 -11.39 -14.59
C ILE A 447 -43.48 -12.83 -14.16
N THR A 448 -44.24 -13.58 -14.97
CA THR A 448 -44.65 -14.96 -14.69
C THR A 448 -44.51 -15.85 -15.94
N GLY A 449 -44.61 -17.17 -15.77
CA GLY A 449 -44.53 -18.14 -16.88
C GLY A 449 -43.15 -18.15 -17.55
N GLN A 450 -43.10 -18.35 -18.87
CA GLN A 450 -41.84 -18.50 -19.60
C GLN A 450 -40.88 -17.32 -19.41
N ALA A 451 -41.39 -16.09 -19.38
CA ALA A 451 -40.56 -14.90 -19.17
C ALA A 451 -39.90 -14.88 -17.77
N GLN A 452 -40.54 -15.48 -16.76
CA GLN A 452 -39.95 -15.68 -15.44
C GLN A 452 -38.88 -16.76 -15.51
N ASP A 453 -39.19 -17.92 -16.10
CA ASP A 453 -38.26 -19.04 -16.21
C ASP A 453 -36.96 -18.67 -16.94
N ASP A 454 -37.07 -17.89 -18.02
CA ASP A 454 -35.91 -17.41 -18.77
C ASP A 454 -35.04 -16.46 -17.93
N LEU A 455 -35.65 -15.64 -17.07
CA LEU A 455 -34.96 -14.57 -16.34
C LEU A 455 -34.40 -15.03 -14.98
N VAL A 456 -35.01 -16.04 -14.36
CA VAL A 456 -34.57 -16.63 -13.08
C VAL A 456 -33.06 -16.92 -13.04
N PRO A 457 -32.44 -17.67 -13.97
CA PRO A 457 -31.01 -18.00 -13.89
C PRO A 457 -30.10 -16.77 -13.93
N HIS A 458 -30.53 -15.69 -14.60
CA HIS A 458 -29.77 -14.43 -14.69
C HIS A 458 -29.87 -13.56 -13.43
N LYS A 459 -30.91 -13.75 -12.62
CA LYS A 459 -31.14 -12.98 -11.39
C LYS A 459 -30.74 -13.71 -10.11
N ILE A 460 -30.26 -14.95 -10.22
CA ILE A 460 -29.66 -15.68 -9.10
C ILE A 460 -28.30 -15.07 -8.75
N PHE A 461 -28.08 -14.88 -7.45
CA PHE A 461 -26.79 -14.50 -6.88
C PHE A 461 -26.34 -15.65 -5.98
N LYS A 462 -25.22 -16.31 -6.32
CA LYS A 462 -24.74 -17.45 -5.54
C LYS A 462 -24.38 -17.12 -4.09
N GLY A 463 -24.06 -15.85 -3.80
CA GLY A 463 -23.57 -15.45 -2.49
C GLY A 463 -22.28 -16.19 -2.12
N ASN A 464 -22.08 -16.43 -0.82
CA ASN A 464 -20.94 -17.16 -0.28
C ASN A 464 -19.57 -16.58 -0.68
N ARG A 465 -19.50 -15.26 -0.91
CA ARG A 465 -18.29 -14.53 -1.30
C ARG A 465 -17.70 -13.83 -0.09
N PRO A 466 -16.44 -14.10 0.26
CA PRO A 466 -15.87 -13.67 1.53
C PRO A 466 -15.52 -12.18 1.54
N THR A 467 -15.82 -11.53 2.66
CA THR A 467 -15.49 -10.12 2.89
C THR A 467 -15.00 -9.91 4.31
N ASN A 468 -13.97 -9.08 4.47
CA ASN A 468 -13.65 -8.45 5.75
C ASN A 468 -14.26 -7.05 5.78
N THR A 469 -14.64 -6.59 6.96
CA THR A 469 -15.14 -5.24 7.22
C THR A 469 -14.23 -4.55 8.24
N ILE A 470 -13.61 -3.45 7.83
CA ILE A 470 -12.81 -2.58 8.67
C ILE A 470 -13.56 -1.26 8.83
N ILE A 471 -13.91 -0.89 10.05
CA ILE A 471 -14.59 0.36 10.35
C ILE A 471 -13.74 1.15 11.34
N MET A 472 -13.67 2.46 11.13
CA MET A 472 -13.06 3.38 12.08
C MET A 472 -13.99 4.57 12.32
N GLN A 473 -13.94 5.19 13.51
CA GLN A 473 -14.86 6.29 13.81
C GLN A 473 -14.66 7.48 12.85
N ARG A 474 -13.42 7.84 12.51
CA ARG A 474 -13.05 8.96 11.60
C ARG A 474 -11.68 8.72 11.01
N LEU A 475 -11.41 9.17 9.79
CA LEU A 475 -10.09 9.08 9.15
C LEU A 475 -9.09 10.09 9.74
N THR A 476 -8.59 9.81 10.94
CA THR A 476 -7.55 10.65 11.58
C THR A 476 -6.14 10.21 11.16
N PRO A 477 -5.10 11.06 11.32
CA PRO A 477 -3.71 10.63 11.10
C PRO A 477 -3.36 9.37 11.86
N ARG A 478 -3.75 9.28 13.13
CA ARG A 478 -3.54 8.10 13.98
C ARG A 478 -4.20 6.83 13.44
N ARG A 479 -5.45 6.89 13.02
CA ARG A 479 -6.14 5.69 12.50
C ARG A 479 -5.61 5.27 11.13
N LEU A 480 -5.24 6.23 10.27
CA LEU A 480 -4.58 5.90 9.01
C LEU A 480 -3.22 5.24 9.26
N GLY A 481 -2.45 5.73 10.23
CA GLY A 481 -1.17 5.13 10.62
C GLY A 481 -1.33 3.69 11.09
N ALA A 482 -2.30 3.44 11.97
CA ALA A 482 -2.64 2.09 12.43
C ALA A 482 -3.08 1.18 11.27
N LEU A 483 -3.87 1.70 10.32
CA LEU A 483 -4.35 0.93 9.17
C LEU A 483 -3.21 0.54 8.22
N ILE A 484 -2.29 1.46 7.94
CA ILE A 484 -1.13 1.14 7.08
C ILE A 484 -0.27 0.07 7.76
N ALA A 485 0.07 0.24 9.04
CA ALA A 485 0.85 -0.73 9.80
C ALA A 485 0.17 -2.10 9.91
N LEU A 486 -1.17 -2.14 9.97
CA LEU A 486 -1.94 -3.39 9.93
C LEU A 486 -1.62 -4.18 8.66
N TYR A 487 -1.65 -3.52 7.50
CA TYR A 487 -1.33 -4.16 6.22
C TYR A 487 0.15 -4.52 6.09
N GLU A 488 1.07 -3.68 6.58
CA GLU A 488 2.51 -4.00 6.61
C GLU A 488 2.77 -5.32 7.34
N HIS A 489 2.16 -5.49 8.53
CA HIS A 489 2.30 -6.69 9.35
C HIS A 489 1.56 -7.90 8.79
N LYS A 490 0.37 -7.70 8.17
CA LYS A 490 -0.32 -8.75 7.40
C LYS A 490 0.63 -9.33 6.34
N ILE A 491 1.27 -8.47 5.55
CA ILE A 491 2.17 -8.85 4.46
C ILE A 491 3.41 -9.58 4.98
N PHE A 492 3.97 -9.12 6.11
CA PHE A 492 5.07 -9.81 6.78
C PHE A 492 4.70 -11.23 7.23
N VAL A 493 3.52 -11.42 7.84
CA VAL A 493 3.07 -12.75 8.30
C VAL A 493 2.88 -13.68 7.10
N GLN A 494 2.27 -13.21 6.01
CA GLN A 494 2.12 -14.02 4.79
C GLN A 494 3.48 -14.43 4.21
N GLY A 495 4.41 -13.48 4.09
CA GLY A 495 5.76 -13.78 3.60
C GLY A 495 6.52 -14.75 4.50
N THR A 496 6.30 -14.68 5.81
CA THR A 496 6.85 -15.62 6.79
C THR A 496 6.29 -17.03 6.60
N VAL A 497 4.96 -17.16 6.48
CA VAL A 497 4.31 -18.46 6.24
C VAL A 497 4.76 -19.08 4.93
N TRP A 498 4.84 -18.27 3.87
CA TRP A 498 5.37 -18.69 2.57
C TRP A 498 6.88 -18.88 2.55
N ASN A 499 7.58 -18.59 3.64
CA ASN A 499 9.04 -18.69 3.75
C ASN A 499 9.76 -17.96 2.60
N ILE A 500 9.29 -16.76 2.24
CA ILE A 500 9.89 -15.90 1.20
C ILE A 500 10.47 -14.63 1.82
N ASN A 501 11.30 -13.92 1.05
CA ASN A 501 11.80 -12.62 1.45
C ASN A 501 10.83 -11.50 1.03
N SER A 502 10.08 -10.93 1.97
CA SER A 502 9.18 -9.80 1.72
C SER A 502 9.88 -8.47 1.46
N TYR A 503 11.21 -8.39 1.62
CA TYR A 503 11.92 -7.12 1.75
C TYR A 503 12.96 -6.84 0.66
N ASP A 504 13.19 -7.79 -0.24
CA ASP A 504 13.95 -7.57 -1.49
C ASP A 504 13.02 -7.30 -2.68
N GLN A 505 13.60 -7.01 -3.86
CA GLN A 505 12.86 -6.80 -5.11
C GLN A 505 13.70 -7.10 -6.37
N TRP A 506 14.44 -8.20 -6.40
CA TRP A 506 15.34 -8.55 -7.53
C TRP A 506 14.64 -8.59 -8.91
N GLY A 507 13.32 -8.82 -8.94
CA GLY A 507 12.54 -8.86 -10.18
C GLY A 507 12.54 -7.56 -11.00
N VAL A 508 12.93 -6.41 -10.43
CA VAL A 508 12.96 -5.12 -11.16
C VAL A 508 14.23 -4.89 -11.97
N GLU A 509 15.26 -5.72 -11.81
CA GLU A 509 16.60 -5.44 -12.37
C GLU A 509 16.68 -5.67 -13.88
N LEU A 510 16.08 -6.76 -14.39
CA LEU A 510 16.16 -7.13 -15.81
C LEU A 510 15.61 -6.01 -16.71
N GLY A 511 14.45 -5.44 -16.35
CA GLY A 511 13.86 -4.33 -17.08
C GLY A 511 14.77 -3.10 -17.12
N LYS A 512 15.41 -2.75 -16.00
CA LYS A 512 16.36 -1.62 -15.91
C LYS A 512 17.60 -1.84 -16.78
N GLN A 513 18.15 -3.06 -16.77
CA GLN A 513 19.32 -3.41 -17.59
C GLN A 513 18.99 -3.31 -19.08
N LEU A 514 17.86 -3.87 -19.52
CA LEU A 514 17.43 -3.84 -20.92
C LEU A 514 17.09 -2.41 -21.37
N ALA A 515 16.41 -1.62 -20.54
CA ALA A 515 16.05 -0.24 -20.87
C ALA A 515 17.28 0.63 -21.16
N LYS A 516 18.37 0.49 -20.39
CA LYS A 516 19.61 1.23 -20.62
C LYS A 516 20.26 0.89 -21.97
N LEU A 517 20.20 -0.37 -22.39
CA LEU A 517 20.70 -0.80 -23.71
C LEU A 517 19.81 -0.23 -24.83
N ILE A 518 18.50 -0.35 -24.67
CA ILE A 518 17.52 0.14 -25.67
C ILE A 518 17.58 1.67 -25.80
N GLU A 519 17.76 2.42 -24.70
CA GLU A 519 17.94 3.87 -24.74
C GLU A 519 19.12 4.26 -25.65
N ALA A 520 20.26 3.57 -25.50
CA ALA A 520 21.42 3.78 -26.36
C ALA A 520 21.13 3.43 -27.83
N ASP A 521 20.38 2.35 -28.06
CA ASP A 521 19.96 1.97 -29.42
C ASP A 521 19.07 3.04 -30.05
N LEU A 522 18.10 3.60 -29.33
CA LEU A 522 17.18 4.63 -29.83
C LEU A 522 17.92 5.90 -30.28
N THR A 523 18.98 6.28 -29.57
CA THR A 523 19.79 7.47 -29.91
C THR A 523 20.89 7.20 -30.93
N THR A 524 21.24 5.93 -31.17
CA THR A 524 22.28 5.56 -32.14
C THR A 524 21.72 5.54 -33.57
N PRO A 525 22.32 6.29 -34.52
CA PRO A 525 21.89 6.27 -35.92
C PRO A 525 21.97 4.87 -36.55
N GLY A 526 21.03 4.57 -37.45
CA GLY A 526 20.99 3.31 -38.21
C GLY A 526 20.01 2.28 -37.66
N LEU A 527 19.91 1.14 -38.34
CA LEU A 527 19.05 0.03 -37.96
C LEU A 527 19.62 -0.74 -36.76
N THR A 528 18.75 -1.11 -35.82
CA THR A 528 19.08 -1.99 -34.69
C THR A 528 18.74 -3.44 -35.06
N THR A 529 19.66 -4.37 -34.78
CA THR A 529 19.56 -5.81 -35.11
C THR A 529 20.00 -6.74 -33.97
N SER A 530 20.34 -6.20 -32.79
CA SER A 530 20.94 -6.91 -31.65
C SER A 530 19.95 -7.65 -30.75
N HIS A 531 18.64 -7.43 -30.92
CA HIS A 531 17.59 -8.02 -30.08
C HIS A 531 16.79 -9.09 -30.85
N ASP A 532 15.71 -9.59 -30.23
CA ASP A 532 14.73 -10.39 -30.94
C ASP A 532 14.05 -9.59 -32.07
N ALA A 533 13.40 -10.30 -33.00
CA ALA A 533 12.80 -9.69 -34.18
C ALA A 533 11.72 -8.64 -33.85
N SER A 534 10.99 -8.80 -32.75
CA SER A 534 9.97 -7.83 -32.32
C SER A 534 10.63 -6.54 -31.84
N THR A 535 11.55 -6.65 -30.87
CA THR A 535 12.26 -5.48 -30.30
C THR A 535 13.02 -4.69 -31.37
N ASN A 536 13.73 -5.38 -32.26
CA ASN A 536 14.40 -4.74 -33.40
C ASN A 536 13.40 -4.01 -34.31
N GLY A 537 12.30 -4.69 -34.68
CA GLY A 537 11.25 -4.12 -35.52
C GLY A 537 10.66 -2.84 -34.94
N LEU A 538 10.38 -2.84 -33.63
CA LEU A 538 9.81 -1.72 -32.89
C LEU A 538 10.78 -0.54 -32.76
N ILE A 539 12.04 -0.78 -32.41
CA ILE A 539 13.07 0.28 -32.35
C ILE A 539 13.24 0.91 -33.74
N ASN A 540 13.32 0.09 -34.78
CA ASN A 540 13.46 0.59 -36.16
C ASN A 540 12.21 1.32 -36.65
N TYR A 541 11.02 0.93 -36.18
CA TYR A 541 9.78 1.66 -36.43
C TYR A 541 9.81 3.03 -35.72
N PHE A 542 10.18 3.07 -34.44
CA PHE A 542 10.33 4.31 -33.67
C PHE A 542 11.30 5.29 -34.35
N LYS A 543 12.52 4.82 -34.69
CA LYS A 543 13.54 5.64 -35.37
C LYS A 543 13.06 6.24 -36.70
N ARG A 544 12.25 5.49 -37.45
CA ARG A 544 11.69 5.95 -38.75
C ARG A 544 10.59 7.00 -38.59
N ASN A 545 9.88 7.00 -37.47
CA ASN A 545 8.72 7.86 -37.23
C ASN A 545 8.97 8.98 -36.22
N THR A 546 10.14 9.02 -35.58
CA THR A 546 10.51 10.11 -34.66
C THR A 546 10.78 11.38 -35.49
N PRO A 547 10.06 12.49 -35.23
CA PRO A 547 10.32 13.76 -35.91
C PRO A 547 11.78 14.18 -35.66
N ARG A 548 12.48 14.55 -36.73
CA ARG A 548 13.86 15.06 -36.64
C ARG A 548 13.89 16.55 -36.36
#